data_AF-A0A271IWD1-F1
#
_entry.id   AF-A0A271IWD1-F1
#
_cell.length_a   1.000
_cell.length_b   1.000
_cell.length_c   1.000
_cell.angle_alpha   90.00
_cell.angle_beta   90.00
_cell.angle_gamma   90.00
#
_symmetry.space_group_name_H-M   'P 1'
#
loop_
_entity.id
_entity.type
_entity.pdbx_description
1 polymer ?
#
loop_
_entity_poly.entity_id
_entity_poly.type
_entity_poly.pdbx_seq_one_letter_code
_entity_poly.pdbx_strand_id
1 'polypeptide(L)'
;MPTCPRCALFAIVLAVAVFTGCDSNNPGRDLDLVDGIYTLEELTFDPTTQSLPTADLGASLSSGTTIEIFGGDGEAQMVVRYESGRPSSRIELEVGATRGRASFEAVTQEDIDDLADIFLPPQFVLTYDDEANVLSNSFTQTGVNLEAFDPDVYRDQRNNRGTLTIQFRRL
;
A
#
# COMPACT_ATOMS: atom_id res chain seq x y z
N MET A 1 23.30 24.19 60.76
CA MET A 1 23.71 23.52 59.51
C MET A 1 23.36 24.47 58.36
N PRO A 2 24.31 24.89 57.53
CA PRO A 2 24.09 25.89 56.49
C PRO A 2 23.38 25.28 55.29
N THR A 3 22.25 25.87 54.90
CA THR A 3 21.57 25.60 53.63
C THR A 3 22.39 26.17 52.49
N CYS A 4 22.98 25.28 51.68
CA CYS A 4 23.84 25.63 50.56
C CYS A 4 22.98 26.16 49.40
N PRO A 5 23.11 27.43 48.96
CA PRO A 5 22.19 28.05 48.00
C PRO A 5 22.49 27.70 46.53
N ARG A 6 23.38 26.73 46.28
CA ARG A 6 23.83 26.35 44.91
C ARG A 6 23.08 25.17 44.29
N CYS A 7 22.17 24.52 45.02
CA CYS A 7 21.38 23.41 44.48
C CYS A 7 20.00 23.84 43.97
N ALA A 8 19.56 25.07 44.21
CA ALA A 8 18.21 25.53 43.89
C ALA A 8 18.04 26.14 42.48
N LEU A 9 19.13 26.34 41.74
CA LEU A 9 19.10 27.08 40.46
C LEU A 9 19.06 26.20 39.21
N PHE A 10 19.04 24.87 39.36
CA PHE A 10 18.91 23.92 38.24
C PHE A 10 17.51 23.34 38.06
N ALA A 11 16.53 23.72 38.90
CA ALA A 11 15.19 23.16 38.86
C ALA A 11 14.17 23.99 38.03
N ILE A 12 14.56 25.16 37.48
CA ILE A 12 13.61 26.07 36.80
C ILE A 12 13.84 26.16 35.27
N VAL A 13 14.88 25.51 34.71
CA VAL A 13 15.10 25.49 33.25
C VAL A 13 14.45 24.29 32.56
N LEU A 14 13.92 23.32 33.32
CA LEU A 14 13.38 22.05 32.80
C LEU A 14 11.85 21.94 32.91
N ALA A 15 11.14 23.07 32.92
CA ALA A 15 9.67 23.08 33.06
C ALA A 15 8.92 23.85 31.94
N VAL A 16 9.60 24.28 30.85
CA VAL A 16 8.95 25.03 29.75
C VAL A 16 9.34 24.49 28.36
N ALA A 17 9.59 23.19 28.24
CA ALA A 17 9.85 22.54 26.94
C ALA A 17 9.08 21.23 26.75
N VAL A 18 7.91 21.09 27.39
CA VAL A 18 7.04 19.91 27.21
C VAL A 18 5.59 20.35 26.94
N PHE A 19 5.39 21.27 26.00
CA PHE A 19 4.06 21.54 25.42
C PHE A 19 4.13 21.87 23.92
N THR A 20 5.06 21.24 23.19
CA THR A 20 4.99 21.20 21.73
C THR A 20 5.32 19.79 21.26
N GLY A 21 4.27 19.03 20.92
CA GLY A 21 4.37 17.92 19.99
C GLY A 21 4.51 16.53 20.58
N CYS A 22 3.48 16.03 21.28
CA CYS A 22 3.27 14.60 21.46
C CYS A 22 1.77 14.28 21.35
N ASP A 23 1.18 14.48 20.16
CA ASP A 23 -0.09 13.83 19.78
C ASP A 23 -0.29 13.87 18.25
N SER A 24 0.45 13.05 17.50
CA SER A 24 0.17 12.87 16.05
C SER A 24 0.66 11.56 15.43
N ASN A 25 1.21 10.63 16.20
CA ASN A 25 1.59 9.30 15.70
C ASN A 25 0.86 8.24 16.51
N ASN A 26 -0.47 8.24 16.46
CA ASN A 26 -1.24 7.08 16.89
C ASN A 26 -1.63 6.29 15.62
N PRO A 27 -0.84 5.28 15.22
CA PRO A 27 -1.07 4.54 13.97
C PRO A 27 -2.47 3.90 13.91
N GLY A 28 -3.09 3.57 15.05
CA GLY A 28 -4.46 3.04 15.10
C GLY A 28 -5.52 3.96 14.51
N ARG A 29 -5.41 5.29 14.72
CA ARG A 29 -6.40 6.26 14.21
C ARG A 29 -6.38 6.38 12.68
N ASP A 30 -5.22 6.19 12.05
CA ASP A 30 -5.10 6.28 10.60
C ASP A 30 -5.44 4.94 9.92
N LEU A 31 -5.33 3.82 10.64
CA LEU A 31 -5.83 2.51 10.18
C LEU A 31 -7.36 2.52 10.08
N ASP A 32 -8.07 3.12 11.03
CA ASP A 32 -9.54 3.28 10.96
C ASP A 32 -10.02 4.03 9.70
N LEU A 33 -9.17 4.88 9.11
CA LEU A 33 -9.50 5.61 7.88
C LEU A 33 -9.47 4.70 6.65
N VAL A 34 -8.57 3.72 6.63
CA VAL A 34 -8.33 2.83 5.48
C VAL A 34 -8.89 1.42 5.69
N ASP A 35 -9.43 1.13 6.87
CA ASP A 35 -10.12 -0.12 7.17
C ASP A 35 -11.37 -0.27 6.30
N GLY A 36 -11.63 -1.44 5.74
CA GLY A 36 -12.84 -1.68 4.95
C GLY A 36 -12.64 -2.58 3.74
N ILE A 37 -13.71 -2.69 2.96
CA ILE A 37 -13.76 -3.50 1.75
C ILE A 37 -13.69 -2.59 0.54
N TYR A 38 -12.83 -2.94 -0.40
CA TYR A 38 -12.60 -2.19 -1.61
C TYR A 38 -12.72 -3.10 -2.83
N THR A 39 -13.17 -2.53 -3.94
CA THR A 39 -13.16 -3.16 -5.26
C THR A 39 -12.09 -2.54 -6.14
N LEU A 40 -11.42 -3.36 -6.94
CA LEU A 40 -10.48 -2.87 -7.95
C LEU A 40 -11.22 -2.05 -8.99
N GLU A 41 -10.80 -0.80 -9.18
CA GLU A 41 -11.27 0.06 -10.28
C GLU A 41 -10.27 0.15 -11.42
N GLU A 42 -8.98 0.22 -11.09
CA GLU A 42 -7.91 0.36 -12.07
C GLU A 42 -6.67 -0.40 -11.63
N LEU A 43 -6.14 -1.21 -12.54
CA LEU A 43 -4.79 -1.77 -12.45
C LEU A 43 -4.19 -1.72 -13.86
N THR A 44 -3.39 -0.71 -14.13
CA THR A 44 -2.83 -0.48 -15.47
C THR A 44 -1.32 -0.36 -15.38
N PHE A 45 -0.62 -0.82 -16.42
CA PHE A 45 0.81 -0.63 -16.56
C PHE A 45 1.13 0.08 -17.86
N ASP A 46 1.71 1.26 -17.76
CA ASP A 46 2.14 2.07 -18.90
C ASP A 46 3.64 1.88 -19.15
N PRO A 47 4.05 1.12 -20.19
CA PRO A 47 5.45 0.86 -20.46
C PRO A 47 6.16 2.16 -20.87
N THR A 48 7.38 2.38 -20.37
CA THR A 48 8.18 3.55 -20.77
C THR A 48 8.54 3.52 -22.27
N THR A 49 8.53 2.35 -22.88
CA THR A 49 8.76 2.17 -24.32
C THR A 49 7.51 2.60 -25.10
N GLN A 50 7.58 3.76 -25.76
CA GLN A 50 6.44 4.40 -26.47
C GLN A 50 5.79 3.55 -27.59
N SER A 51 6.40 2.43 -27.99
CA SER A 51 5.83 1.53 -29.01
C SER A 51 4.87 0.48 -28.44
N LEU A 52 4.75 0.37 -27.12
CA LEU A 52 3.86 -0.59 -26.47
C LEU A 52 2.60 0.12 -25.96
N PRO A 53 1.40 -0.47 -26.14
CA PRO A 53 0.20 0.05 -25.53
C PRO A 53 0.23 -0.16 -24.01
N THR A 54 -0.43 0.73 -23.27
CA THR A 54 -0.74 0.54 -21.85
C THR A 54 -1.47 -0.79 -21.65
N ALA A 55 -1.01 -1.60 -20.70
CA ALA A 55 -1.62 -2.87 -20.35
C ALA A 55 -2.71 -2.65 -19.31
N ASP A 56 -3.94 -3.10 -19.60
CA ASP A 56 -5.02 -3.19 -18.61
C ASP A 56 -4.90 -4.51 -17.84
N LEU A 57 -3.99 -4.52 -16.87
CA LEU A 57 -3.70 -5.70 -16.05
C LEU A 57 -4.91 -6.08 -15.19
N GLY A 58 -5.79 -5.13 -14.88
CA GLY A 58 -7.05 -5.39 -14.18
C GLY A 58 -7.99 -6.31 -14.97
N ALA A 59 -7.92 -6.31 -16.30
CA ALA A 59 -8.77 -7.15 -17.13
C ALA A 59 -8.50 -8.66 -17.01
N SER A 60 -7.29 -9.07 -16.59
CA SER A 60 -7.00 -10.49 -16.32
C SER A 60 -7.51 -10.95 -14.95
N LEU A 61 -7.80 -10.01 -14.06
CA LEU A 61 -8.42 -10.26 -12.78
C LEU A 61 -9.94 -10.27 -13.01
N SER A 62 -10.61 -11.39 -12.72
CA SER A 62 -12.06 -11.53 -12.83
C SER A 62 -12.82 -10.34 -12.24
N SER A 63 -14.03 -10.08 -12.74
CA SER A 63 -14.99 -9.20 -12.06
C SER A 63 -15.22 -9.69 -10.62
N GLY A 64 -14.85 -8.88 -9.63
CA GLY A 64 -14.97 -9.25 -8.22
C GLY A 64 -13.66 -9.30 -7.45
N THR A 65 -12.54 -8.81 -8.01
CA THR A 65 -11.33 -8.58 -7.22
C THR A 65 -11.63 -7.60 -6.09
N THR A 66 -11.57 -8.12 -4.87
CA THR A 66 -11.80 -7.34 -3.66
C THR A 66 -10.54 -7.31 -2.82
N ILE A 67 -10.28 -6.16 -2.24
CA ILE A 67 -9.31 -6.00 -1.17
C ILE A 67 -10.07 -5.74 0.11
N GLU A 68 -9.80 -6.55 1.12
CA GLU A 68 -10.31 -6.31 2.46
C GLU A 68 -9.12 -5.89 3.32
N ILE A 69 -9.16 -4.68 3.86
CA ILE A 69 -8.22 -4.20 4.86
C ILE A 69 -8.94 -4.34 6.19
N PHE A 70 -8.36 -5.10 7.11
CA PHE A 70 -8.87 -5.26 8.47
C PHE A 70 -7.84 -4.71 9.43
N GLY A 71 -8.15 -3.61 10.11
CA GLY A 71 -7.27 -2.96 11.08
C GLY A 71 -7.85 -2.88 12.49
N GLY A 72 -6.96 -2.96 13.49
CA GLY A 72 -7.21 -2.53 14.87
C GLY A 72 -6.05 -1.70 15.41
N ASP A 73 -6.05 -1.40 16.72
CA ASP A 73 -5.12 -0.46 17.41
C ASP A 73 -3.59 -0.77 17.33
N GLY A 74 -3.14 -1.66 16.45
CA GLY A 74 -1.70 -1.90 16.23
C GLY A 74 -1.32 -2.91 15.15
N GLU A 75 -2.27 -3.64 14.58
CA GLU A 75 -2.01 -4.63 13.53
C GLU A 75 -3.13 -4.54 12.50
N ALA A 76 -2.76 -4.66 11.22
CA ALA A 76 -3.72 -4.73 10.14
C ALA A 76 -3.26 -5.73 9.09
N GLN A 77 -4.23 -6.43 8.52
CA GLN A 77 -4.01 -7.39 7.45
C GLN A 77 -4.79 -6.96 6.22
N MET A 78 -4.17 -7.14 5.05
CA MET A 78 -4.87 -7.02 3.78
C MET A 78 -5.10 -8.41 3.21
N VAL A 79 -6.33 -8.66 2.77
CA VAL A 79 -6.72 -9.86 2.05
C VAL A 79 -7.09 -9.48 0.63
N VAL A 80 -6.26 -9.88 -0.35
CA VAL A 80 -6.63 -9.78 -1.77
C VAL A 80 -7.36 -11.04 -2.16
N ARG A 81 -8.55 -10.90 -2.73
CA ARG A 81 -9.29 -12.01 -3.36
C ARG A 81 -9.46 -11.69 -4.83
N TYR A 82 -9.03 -12.59 -5.70
CA TYR A 82 -9.20 -12.47 -7.14
C TYR A 82 -9.41 -13.86 -7.75
N GLU A 83 -10.08 -13.92 -8.88
CA GLU A 83 -10.14 -15.11 -9.73
C GLU A 83 -9.29 -14.84 -10.99
N SER A 84 -8.21 -15.61 -11.14
CA SER A 84 -7.27 -15.51 -12.26
C SER A 84 -7.02 -16.91 -12.82
N GLY A 85 -7.90 -17.39 -13.70
CA GLY A 85 -7.78 -18.70 -14.37
C GLY A 85 -7.59 -19.94 -13.45
N ARG A 86 -7.63 -19.73 -12.13
CA ARG A 86 -7.39 -20.64 -10.99
C ARG A 86 -8.57 -20.45 -10.02
N PRO A 87 -8.84 -21.41 -9.11
CA PRO A 87 -9.72 -21.13 -7.97
C PRO A 87 -9.20 -19.90 -7.21
N SER A 88 -10.12 -19.11 -6.64
CA SER A 88 -9.85 -17.87 -5.92
C SER A 88 -8.58 -17.93 -5.05
N SER A 89 -7.66 -16.98 -5.24
CA SER A 89 -6.45 -16.84 -4.41
C SER A 89 -6.69 -15.89 -3.25
N ARG A 90 -5.94 -16.07 -2.16
CA ARG A 90 -5.91 -15.18 -0.99
C ARG A 90 -4.46 -14.85 -0.66
N ILE A 91 -4.14 -13.56 -0.68
CA ILE A 91 -2.83 -13.05 -0.26
C ILE A 91 -3.02 -12.30 1.07
N GLU A 92 -2.19 -12.60 2.08
CA GLU A 92 -2.20 -11.90 3.37
C GLU A 92 -1.00 -10.95 3.46
N LEU A 93 -1.24 -9.63 3.49
CA LEU A 93 -0.17 -8.62 3.64
C LEU A 93 -0.24 -7.94 5.01
N GLU A 94 0.91 -7.53 5.52
CA GLU A 94 0.99 -6.59 6.64
C GLU A 94 0.62 -5.19 6.17
N VAL A 95 -0.19 -4.48 6.96
CA VAL A 95 -0.65 -3.13 6.64
C VAL A 95 -0.26 -2.15 7.72
N GLY A 96 0.33 -1.03 7.30
CA GLY A 96 0.52 0.15 8.14
C GLY A 96 -0.24 1.33 7.55
N ALA A 97 -0.81 2.21 8.38
CA ALA A 97 -1.39 3.45 7.91
C ALA A 97 -0.85 4.66 8.67
N THR A 98 -0.53 5.72 7.94
CA THR A 98 -0.07 6.99 8.52
C THR A 98 -0.41 8.13 7.57
N ARG A 99 -1.10 9.16 8.10
CA ARG A 99 -1.48 10.39 7.39
C ARG A 99 -2.20 10.13 6.08
N GLY A 100 -3.20 9.25 6.10
CA GLY A 100 -3.98 8.87 4.91
C GLY A 100 -3.17 8.10 3.86
N ARG A 101 -2.05 7.48 4.24
CA ARG A 101 -1.30 6.56 3.37
C ARG A 101 -1.30 5.18 4.00
N ALA A 102 -1.67 4.17 3.23
CA ALA A 102 -1.59 2.77 3.60
C ALA A 102 -0.36 2.13 2.93
N SER A 103 0.56 1.58 3.72
CA SER A 103 1.68 0.76 3.25
C SER A 103 1.32 -0.71 3.40
N PHE A 104 1.64 -1.50 2.38
CA PHE A 104 1.35 -2.92 2.28
C PHE A 104 2.65 -3.69 2.05
N GLU A 105 2.85 -4.78 2.75
CA GLU A 105 4.07 -5.59 2.67
C GLU A 105 3.76 -7.09 2.70
N ALA A 106 4.33 -7.83 1.74
CA ALA A 106 4.29 -9.28 1.71
C ALA A 106 5.04 -9.87 2.91
N VAL A 107 4.42 -10.84 3.57
CA VAL A 107 4.95 -11.45 4.80
C VAL A 107 5.80 -12.68 4.47
N THR A 108 5.40 -13.44 3.46
CA THR A 108 6.07 -14.67 3.04
C THR A 108 6.54 -14.61 1.59
N GLN A 109 7.41 -15.54 1.19
CA GLN A 109 7.81 -15.67 -0.22
C GLN A 109 6.62 -16.07 -1.10
N GLU A 110 5.66 -16.83 -0.56
CA GLU A 110 4.43 -17.19 -1.28
C GLU A 110 3.60 -15.94 -1.58
N ASP A 111 3.46 -15.01 -0.62
CA ASP A 111 2.78 -13.73 -0.85
C ASP A 111 3.49 -12.88 -1.92
N ILE A 112 4.83 -12.89 -1.94
CA ILE A 112 5.62 -12.18 -2.96
C ILE A 112 5.34 -12.75 -4.36
N ASP A 113 5.33 -14.09 -4.47
CA ASP A 113 5.10 -14.78 -5.74
C ASP A 113 3.65 -14.56 -6.21
N ASP A 114 2.68 -14.63 -5.30
CA ASP A 114 1.26 -14.36 -5.60
C ASP A 114 1.00 -12.90 -6.00
N LEU A 115 1.68 -11.93 -5.39
CA LEU A 115 1.61 -10.53 -5.81
C LEU A 115 2.22 -10.33 -7.21
N ALA A 116 3.32 -11.01 -7.50
CA ALA A 116 3.96 -10.95 -8.81
C ALA A 116 3.06 -11.53 -9.91
N ASP A 117 2.29 -12.58 -9.61
CA ASP A 117 1.30 -13.18 -10.52
C ASP A 117 0.18 -12.18 -10.90
N ILE A 118 -0.10 -11.19 -10.05
CA ILE A 118 -1.04 -10.09 -10.33
C ILE A 118 -0.33 -8.74 -10.55
N PHE A 119 0.96 -8.78 -10.87
CA PHE A 119 1.80 -7.63 -11.23
C PHE A 119 1.99 -6.56 -10.13
N LEU A 120 1.61 -6.87 -8.90
CA LEU A 120 1.85 -6.00 -7.76
C LEU A 120 3.28 -6.20 -7.22
N PRO A 121 3.97 -5.13 -6.77
CA PRO A 121 5.25 -5.28 -6.11
C PRO A 121 5.08 -5.88 -4.71
N PRO A 122 6.14 -6.49 -4.13
CA PRO A 122 6.09 -7.09 -2.78
C PRO A 122 5.84 -6.06 -1.67
N GLN A 123 6.08 -4.78 -1.96
CA GLN A 123 5.77 -3.66 -1.08
C GLN A 123 5.24 -2.50 -1.91
N PHE A 124 4.12 -1.92 -1.50
CA PHE A 124 3.55 -0.73 -2.13
C PHE A 124 2.86 0.16 -1.10
N VAL A 125 2.61 1.41 -1.50
CA VAL A 125 1.89 2.39 -0.70
C VAL A 125 0.74 2.92 -1.53
N LEU A 126 -0.45 3.03 -0.95
CA LEU A 126 -1.60 3.70 -1.52
C LEU A 126 -1.96 4.93 -0.70
N THR A 127 -2.47 5.96 -1.34
CA THR A 127 -3.00 7.16 -0.68
C THR A 127 -4.52 7.04 -0.64
N TYR A 128 -5.10 7.28 0.54
CA TYR A 128 -6.53 7.34 0.74
C TYR A 128 -7.05 8.75 0.48
N ASP A 129 -8.03 8.84 -0.42
CA ASP A 129 -8.83 10.03 -0.64
C ASP A 129 -10.22 9.80 -0.03
N ASP A 130 -10.50 10.53 1.06
CA ASP A 130 -11.74 10.42 1.82
C ASP A 130 -12.95 10.99 1.08
N GLU A 131 -12.75 12.01 0.23
CA GLU A 131 -13.84 12.61 -0.55
C GLU A 131 -14.28 11.66 -1.67
N ALA A 132 -13.31 11.08 -2.38
CA ALA A 132 -13.57 10.15 -3.48
C ALA A 132 -13.80 8.70 -3.02
N ASN A 133 -13.50 8.39 -1.76
CA ASN A 133 -13.51 7.05 -1.17
C ASN A 133 -12.66 6.05 -1.96
N VAL A 134 -11.41 6.43 -2.26
CA VAL A 134 -10.48 5.61 -3.05
C VAL A 134 -9.13 5.46 -2.38
N LEU A 135 -8.51 4.29 -2.58
CA LEU A 135 -7.09 4.05 -2.33
C LEU A 135 -6.38 3.99 -3.69
N SER A 136 -5.42 4.88 -3.93
CA SER A 136 -4.72 4.88 -5.20
C SER A 136 -3.26 5.28 -5.10
N ASN A 137 -2.47 4.83 -6.07
CA ASN A 137 -1.14 5.37 -6.32
C ASN A 137 -0.69 5.06 -7.75
N SER A 138 0.37 5.73 -8.18
CA SER A 138 1.12 5.38 -9.37
C SER A 138 2.61 5.38 -9.06
N PHE A 139 3.31 4.32 -9.42
CA PHE A 139 4.73 4.19 -9.14
C PHE A 139 5.50 3.51 -10.27
N THR A 140 6.79 3.83 -10.36
CA THR A 140 7.67 3.19 -11.34
C THR A 140 7.98 1.77 -10.92
N GLN A 141 7.80 0.83 -11.85
CA GLN A 141 8.17 -0.56 -11.67
C GLN A 141 9.12 -1.01 -12.79
N THR A 142 9.94 -1.99 -12.48
CA THR A 142 10.92 -2.61 -13.39
C THR A 142 10.80 -4.12 -13.30
N GLY A 143 11.24 -4.85 -14.32
CA GLY A 143 11.16 -6.31 -14.28
C GLY A 143 9.78 -6.87 -14.62
N VAL A 144 8.88 -6.05 -15.17
CA VAL A 144 7.50 -6.48 -15.48
C VAL A 144 7.50 -7.34 -16.74
N ASN A 145 7.01 -8.58 -16.64
CA ASN A 145 6.90 -9.51 -17.75
C ASN A 145 5.52 -9.39 -18.43
N LEU A 146 5.39 -8.48 -19.40
CA LEU A 146 4.12 -8.25 -20.10
C LEU A 146 3.78 -9.40 -21.07
N GLU A 147 4.77 -10.16 -21.54
CA GLU A 147 4.54 -11.37 -22.34
C GLU A 147 3.76 -12.43 -21.54
N ALA A 148 3.92 -12.49 -20.21
CA ALA A 148 3.13 -13.38 -19.36
C ALA A 148 1.67 -12.94 -19.20
N PHE A 149 1.39 -11.64 -19.38
CA PHE A 149 0.04 -11.09 -19.34
C PHE A 149 -0.71 -11.35 -20.66
N ASP A 150 -0.14 -10.89 -21.78
CA ASP A 150 -0.68 -11.11 -23.12
C ASP A 150 0.48 -11.36 -24.10
N PRO A 151 0.78 -12.64 -24.43
CA PRO A 151 1.91 -12.99 -25.29
C PRO A 151 1.69 -12.61 -26.76
N ASP A 152 0.45 -12.36 -27.19
CA ASP A 152 0.14 -11.97 -28.56
C ASP A 152 0.40 -10.47 -28.78
N VAL A 153 0.06 -9.65 -27.79
CA VAL A 153 0.30 -8.20 -27.81
C VAL A 153 1.74 -7.85 -27.41
N TYR A 154 2.28 -8.50 -26.37
CA TYR A 154 3.55 -8.13 -25.74
C TYR A 154 4.67 -9.15 -26.01
N ARG A 155 4.72 -9.72 -27.21
CA ARG A 155 5.76 -10.67 -27.62
C ARG A 155 7.17 -10.12 -27.35
N ASP A 156 8.01 -10.96 -26.76
CA ASP A 156 9.40 -10.67 -26.37
C ASP A 156 9.56 -9.58 -25.29
N GLN A 157 8.46 -9.10 -24.68
CA GLN A 157 8.48 -8.07 -23.64
C GLN A 157 8.54 -8.69 -22.24
N ARG A 158 9.67 -9.32 -21.90
CA ARG A 158 9.83 -10.06 -20.62
C ARG A 158 10.34 -9.25 -19.44
N ASN A 159 10.85 -8.06 -19.70
CA ASN A 159 11.49 -7.22 -18.69
C ASN A 159 11.27 -5.75 -19.02
N ASN A 160 10.11 -5.24 -18.62
CA ASN A 160 9.68 -3.88 -18.92
C ASN A 160 9.87 -2.97 -17.71
N ARG A 161 10.13 -1.70 -18.02
CA ARG A 161 10.02 -0.58 -17.09
C ARG A 161 8.81 0.25 -17.47
N GLY A 162 8.08 0.74 -16.49
CA GLY A 162 6.88 1.52 -16.72
C GLY A 162 6.31 2.10 -15.44
N THR A 163 5.13 2.68 -15.56
CA THR A 163 4.34 3.17 -14.43
C THR A 163 3.21 2.19 -14.20
N LEU A 164 3.16 1.60 -13.00
CA LEU A 164 2.00 0.86 -12.54
C LEU A 164 1.06 1.86 -11.84
N THR A 165 -0.20 1.87 -12.24
CA THR A 165 -1.27 2.65 -11.63
C THR A 165 -2.27 1.69 -11.01
N ILE A 166 -2.62 1.96 -9.75
CA ILE A 166 -3.55 1.15 -8.97
C ILE A 166 -4.60 2.07 -8.35
N GLN A 167 -5.87 1.68 -8.46
CA GLN A 167 -6.98 2.32 -7.76
C GLN A 167 -7.98 1.29 -7.27
N PHE A 168 -8.34 1.40 -6.00
CA PHE A 168 -9.44 0.69 -5.37
C PHE A 168 -10.48 1.68 -4.86
N ARG A 169 -11.75 1.36 -5.03
CA ARG A 169 -12.88 2.13 -4.46
C ARG A 169 -13.47 1.39 -3.27
N ARG A 170 -13.72 2.12 -2.19
CA ARG A 170 -14.41 1.58 -1.00
C ARG A 170 -15.87 1.28 -1.32
N LEU A 171 -16.37 0.13 -0.86
CA LEU A 171 -17.77 -0.29 -0.99
C LEU A 171 -18.70 0.38 0.02
#